data_AF-A0A523QNN6-F1
#
_entry.id   AF-A0A523QNN6-F1
#
_cell.length_a   1.000
_cell.length_b   1.000
_cell.length_c   1.000
_cell.angle_alpha   90.00
_cell.angle_beta   90.00
_cell.angle_gamma   90.00
#
_symmetry.space_group_name_H-M   'P 1'
#
loop_
_entity.id
_entity.type
_entity.pdbx_description
1 polymer ?
#
loop_
_entity_poly.entity_id
_entity_poly.type
_entity_poly.pdbx_seq_one_letter_code
_entity_poly.pdbx_strand_id
1 'polypeptide(L)'
;MSSEEKFLIRDDEIFMRMNLAERIQHFILIITFLILIVTGLPLLFYNIKFLKSLFSIEQSFYTRGILHRAAAVVMILNLIWHTLYTVFTSRGRNNFKEMIPKFKDLKDAFKIFWHHTGLTRFLYRRGILKKFFASHPYWLFEKPPKYGRYNFIEKFEYWAVGWGSVVMIISGFFMWNVEFSLSLFPLWVHDIFIILHGYEAILAFLAVIIWHMYNVHLNPESFPMSKIWLNGKITGKELRTLHPLEYEKILENRMKADQSSQRE
;
A
#
# COMPACT_ATOMS: atom_id res chain seq x y z
N MET A 1 -3.99 -40.90 -7.33
CA MET A 1 -3.63 -39.48 -7.46
C MET A 1 -3.41 -39.19 -8.93
N SER A 2 -4.14 -38.24 -9.50
CA SER A 2 -3.85 -37.79 -10.87
C SER A 2 -2.45 -37.15 -10.89
N SER A 3 -1.77 -37.15 -12.04
CA SER A 3 -0.46 -36.50 -12.20
C SER A 3 -0.47 -35.02 -11.81
N GLU A 4 -1.63 -34.36 -11.90
CA GLU A 4 -1.83 -32.96 -11.52
C GLU A 4 -1.88 -32.73 -10.00
N GLU A 5 -2.45 -33.67 -9.22
CA GLU A 5 -2.56 -33.54 -7.77
C GLU A 5 -1.21 -33.50 -7.06
N LYS A 6 -0.17 -34.11 -7.65
CA LYS A 6 1.20 -34.12 -7.11
C LYS A 6 1.78 -32.71 -6.97
N PHE A 7 1.40 -31.77 -7.82
CA PHE A 7 2.01 -30.44 -7.90
C PHE A 7 1.23 -29.37 -7.16
N LEU A 8 -0.03 -29.65 -6.79
CA LEU A 8 -0.89 -28.70 -6.10
C LEU A 8 -0.24 -28.22 -4.81
N ILE A 9 -0.34 -26.90 -4.59
CA ILE A 9 0.11 -26.28 -3.35
C ILE A 9 -0.90 -26.64 -2.27
N ARG A 10 -0.43 -27.23 -1.18
CA ARG A 10 -1.28 -27.59 -0.04
C ARG A 10 -1.72 -26.33 0.71
N ASP A 11 -2.91 -26.37 1.30
CA ASP A 11 -3.47 -25.20 1.99
C ASP A 11 -2.62 -24.75 3.20
N ASP A 12 -1.92 -25.69 3.86
CA ASP A 12 -1.01 -25.45 4.98
C ASP A 12 0.43 -25.10 4.57
N GLU A 13 0.75 -25.17 3.28
CA GLU A 13 2.07 -24.84 2.78
C GLU A 13 2.38 -23.34 2.99
N ILE A 14 3.58 -23.00 3.46
CA ILE A 14 3.92 -21.64 3.86
C ILE A 14 4.92 -21.03 2.88
N PHE A 15 4.58 -19.85 2.38
CA PHE A 15 5.45 -19.06 1.49
C PHE A 15 5.92 -17.78 2.19
N MET A 16 7.16 -17.39 1.93
CA MET A 16 7.71 -16.16 2.49
C MET A 16 7.35 -14.96 1.62
N ARG A 17 6.58 -14.04 2.21
CA ARG A 17 6.11 -12.82 1.58
C ARG A 17 6.96 -11.60 1.96
N MET A 18 7.22 -11.41 3.25
CA MET A 18 8.12 -10.38 3.79
C MET A 18 9.23 -11.01 4.64
N ASN A 19 10.50 -10.70 4.37
CA ASN A 19 11.58 -11.14 5.23
C ASN A 19 11.71 -10.24 6.47
N LEU A 20 12.66 -10.56 7.35
CA LEU A 20 12.84 -9.79 8.58
C LEU A 20 13.18 -8.31 8.32
N ALA A 21 14.06 -8.02 7.35
CA ALA A 21 14.45 -6.66 7.01
C ALA A 21 13.27 -5.82 6.51
N GLU A 22 12.46 -6.37 5.61
CA GLU A 22 11.24 -5.75 5.08
C GLU A 22 10.23 -5.44 6.20
N ARG A 23 10.09 -6.35 7.18
CA ARG A 23 9.21 -6.13 8.33
C ARG A 23 9.75 -5.05 9.26
N ILE A 24 11.05 -5.04 9.57
CA ILE A 24 11.67 -4.01 10.41
C ILE A 24 11.47 -2.63 9.78
N GLN A 25 11.73 -2.49 8.46
CA GLN A 25 11.49 -1.24 7.73
C GLN A 25 10.02 -0.79 7.85
N HIS A 26 9.08 -1.74 7.74
CA HIS A 26 7.66 -1.46 7.88
C HIS A 26 7.28 -1.02 9.31
N PHE A 27 7.83 -1.66 10.35
CA PHE A 27 7.61 -1.24 11.74
C PHE A 27 8.16 0.16 12.01
N ILE A 28 9.35 0.48 11.50
CA ILE A 28 9.91 1.84 11.60
C ILE A 28 8.99 2.85 10.90
N LEU A 29 8.50 2.51 9.70
CA LEU A 29 7.54 3.34 8.98
C LEU A 29 6.28 3.58 9.81
N ILE A 30 5.64 2.54 10.37
CA ILE A 30 4.43 2.69 11.18
C ILE A 30 4.70 3.63 12.38
N ILE A 31 5.74 3.35 13.16
CA ILE A 31 6.02 4.08 14.40
C ILE A 31 6.32 5.56 14.10
N THR A 32 7.19 5.81 13.12
CA THR A 32 7.54 7.19 12.74
C THR A 32 6.35 7.94 12.14
N PHE A 33 5.55 7.29 11.29
CA PHE A 33 4.33 7.87 10.72
C PHE A 33 3.33 8.28 11.81
N LEU A 34 3.08 7.41 12.80
CA LEU A 34 2.20 7.73 13.93
C LEU A 34 2.71 8.93 14.73
N ILE A 35 4.01 8.99 15.03
CA ILE A 35 4.60 10.14 15.74
C ILE A 35 4.46 11.41 14.91
N LEU A 36 4.72 11.38 13.60
CA LEU A 36 4.59 12.53 12.70
C LEU A 36 3.15 13.05 12.65
N ILE A 37 2.16 12.16 12.58
CA ILE A 37 0.75 12.53 12.61
C ILE A 37 0.36 13.16 13.95
N VAL A 38 0.70 12.51 15.07
CA VAL A 38 0.32 12.99 16.40
C VAL A 38 0.95 14.34 16.71
N THR A 39 2.18 14.55 16.26
CA THR A 39 2.89 15.82 16.46
C THR A 39 2.47 16.91 15.47
N GLY A 40 2.13 16.55 14.22
CA GLY A 40 1.82 17.49 13.13
C GLY A 40 0.34 17.89 13.03
N LEU A 41 -0.60 16.93 12.98
CA LEU A 41 -2.02 17.21 12.71
C LEU A 41 -2.68 18.23 13.67
N PRO A 42 -2.39 18.26 14.98
CA PRO A 42 -3.05 19.24 15.84
C PRO A 42 -2.71 20.71 15.49
N LEU A 43 -1.64 20.98 14.73
CA LEU A 43 -1.35 22.32 14.22
C LEU A 43 -2.39 22.76 13.18
N LEU A 44 -2.91 21.83 12.37
CA LEU A 44 -3.93 22.12 11.34
C LEU A 44 -5.33 22.28 11.94
N PHE A 45 -5.59 21.69 13.11
CA PHE A 45 -6.90 21.67 13.76
C PHE A 45 -6.95 22.44 15.09
N TYR A 46 -6.10 23.45 15.26
CA TYR A 46 -5.99 24.23 16.51
C TYR A 46 -7.31 24.85 16.98
N ASN A 47 -8.24 25.13 16.06
CA ASN A 47 -9.56 25.72 16.37
C ASN A 47 -10.53 24.74 17.06
N ILE A 48 -10.23 23.43 17.10
CA ILE A 48 -11.07 22.43 17.77
C ILE A 48 -10.82 22.48 19.29
N LYS A 49 -11.83 22.85 20.09
CA LYS A 49 -11.74 23.02 21.55
C LYS A 49 -11.10 21.83 22.28
N PHE A 50 -11.43 20.60 21.89
CA PHE A 50 -10.85 19.39 22.48
C PHE A 50 -9.34 19.29 22.25
N LEU A 51 -8.88 19.49 21.01
CA LEU A 51 -7.45 19.46 20.67
C LEU A 51 -6.71 20.63 21.32
N LYS A 52 -7.34 21.81 21.38
CA LYS A 52 -6.79 22.95 22.10
C LYS A 52 -6.56 22.59 23.58
N SER A 53 -7.56 22.03 24.28
CA SER A 53 -7.43 21.62 25.68
C SER A 53 -6.36 20.54 25.91
N LEU A 54 -6.24 19.57 24.99
CA LEU A 54 -5.28 18.47 25.09
C LEU A 54 -3.83 18.91 24.84
N PHE A 55 -3.63 19.97 24.03
CA PHE A 55 -2.30 20.41 23.56
C PHE A 55 -1.92 21.85 23.93
N SER A 56 -2.68 22.54 24.79
CA SER A 56 -2.48 23.97 25.14
C SER A 56 -1.35 24.27 26.14
N ILE A 57 -0.45 23.32 26.40
CA ILE A 57 0.70 23.56 27.28
C ILE A 57 1.83 24.13 26.41
N GLU A 58 2.42 25.28 26.75
CA GLU A 58 3.50 25.89 25.94
C GLU A 58 4.68 24.94 25.70
N GLN A 59 5.02 24.11 26.69
CA GLN A 59 6.02 23.05 26.57
C GLN A 59 5.65 21.98 25.53
N SER A 60 4.36 21.80 25.22
CA SER A 60 3.88 20.89 24.18
C SER A 60 4.34 21.32 22.79
N PHE A 61 4.38 22.62 22.48
CA PHE A 61 4.79 23.08 21.15
C PHE A 61 6.27 22.81 20.86
N TYR A 62 7.15 23.13 21.82
CA TYR A 62 8.58 22.91 21.68
C TYR A 62 8.91 21.41 21.55
N THR A 63 8.36 20.59 22.46
CA THR A 63 8.58 19.14 22.48
C THR A 63 8.03 18.46 21.23
N ARG A 64 6.83 18.82 20.77
CA ARG A 64 6.26 18.30 19.52
C ARG A 64 7.11 18.66 18.31
N GLY A 65 7.61 19.89 18.22
CA GLY A 65 8.49 20.29 17.12
C GLY A 65 9.77 19.45 17.06
N ILE A 66 10.39 19.17 18.20
CA ILE A 66 11.56 18.29 18.28
C ILE A 66 11.21 16.86 17.88
N LEU A 67 10.16 16.29 18.47
CA LEU A 67 9.72 14.93 18.17
C LEU A 67 9.34 14.75 16.70
N HIS A 68 8.66 15.74 16.10
CA HIS A 68 8.30 15.73 14.69
C HIS A 68 9.53 15.67 13.79
N ARG A 69 10.51 16.55 14.03
CA ARG A 69 11.76 16.59 13.25
C ARG A 69 12.60 15.32 13.46
N ALA A 70 12.71 14.82 14.69
CA ALA A 70 13.41 13.58 14.98
C ALA A 70 12.75 12.38 14.25
N ALA A 71 11.43 12.26 14.32
CA ALA A 71 10.69 11.22 13.61
C ALA A 71 10.81 11.37 12.08
N ALA A 72 10.82 12.60 11.56
CA ALA A 72 11.04 12.88 10.14
C ALA A 72 12.42 12.39 9.67
N VAL A 73 13.48 12.68 10.44
CA VAL A 73 14.83 12.19 10.13
C VAL A 73 14.86 10.66 10.12
N VAL A 74 14.27 9.99 11.11
CA VAL A 74 14.21 8.51 11.14
C VAL A 74 13.42 7.96 9.96
N MET A 75 12.29 8.56 9.59
CA MET A 75 11.50 8.17 8.42
C MET A 75 12.30 8.34 7.11
N ILE A 76 13.02 9.46 6.95
CA ILE A 76 13.89 9.71 5.80
C ILE A 76 15.00 8.65 5.71
N LEU A 77 15.66 8.35 6.83
CA LEU A 77 16.69 7.31 6.87
C LEU A 77 16.11 5.92 6.52
N ASN A 78 14.90 5.60 6.98
CA ASN A 78 14.22 4.37 6.63
C ASN A 78 13.88 4.31 5.14
N LEU A 79 13.44 5.41 4.52
CA LEU A 79 13.19 5.50 3.09
C LEU A 79 14.49 5.32 2.27
N ILE A 80 15.59 5.92 2.72
CA ILE A 80 16.91 5.72 2.11
C ILE A 80 17.31 4.25 2.22
N TRP A 81 17.20 3.65 3.40
CA TRP A 81 17.49 2.23 3.60
C TRP A 81 16.61 1.34 2.71
N HIS A 82 15.31 1.61 2.61
CA HIS A 82 14.39 0.89 1.75
C HIS A 82 14.80 0.98 0.27
N THR A 83 15.17 2.18 -0.19
CA THR A 83 15.63 2.43 -1.56
C THR A 83 16.91 1.67 -1.86
N LEU A 84 17.92 1.77 -0.98
CA LEU A 84 19.17 1.04 -1.10
C LEU A 84 18.94 -0.48 -1.10
N TYR A 85 18.11 -0.99 -0.16
CA TYR A 85 17.75 -2.41 -0.11
C TYR A 85 17.10 -2.87 -1.41
N THR A 86 16.19 -2.05 -1.96
CA THR A 86 15.48 -2.32 -3.22
C THR A 86 16.42 -2.38 -4.41
N VAL A 87 17.39 -1.47 -4.50
CA VAL A 87 18.34 -1.40 -5.61
C VAL A 87 19.42 -2.47 -5.51
N PHE A 88 20.00 -2.68 -4.33
CA PHE A 88 21.20 -3.50 -4.16
C PHE A 88 20.91 -4.99 -3.92
N THR A 89 19.74 -5.36 -3.37
CA THR A 89 19.42 -6.77 -3.15
C THR A 89 18.63 -7.39 -4.31
N SER A 90 18.94 -8.64 -4.67
CA SER A 90 18.19 -9.36 -5.72
C SER A 90 16.71 -9.50 -5.38
N ARG A 91 16.40 -9.73 -4.10
CA ARG A 91 15.03 -9.82 -3.60
C ARG A 91 14.30 -8.47 -3.73
N GLY A 92 14.94 -7.38 -3.29
CA GLY A 92 14.40 -6.03 -3.40
C GLY A 92 14.07 -5.67 -4.85
N ARG A 93 15.02 -5.91 -5.78
CA ARG A 93 14.81 -5.66 -7.22
C ARG A 93 13.65 -6.48 -7.78
N ASN A 94 13.54 -7.75 -7.40
CA ASN A 94 12.46 -8.61 -7.88
C ASN A 94 11.10 -8.18 -7.34
N ASN A 95 11.00 -7.84 -6.05
CA ASN A 95 9.76 -7.32 -5.46
C ASN A 95 9.37 -5.98 -6.09
N PHE A 96 10.32 -5.06 -6.30
CA PHE A 96 10.06 -3.77 -6.94
C PHE A 96 9.56 -3.91 -8.37
N LYS A 97 10.14 -4.83 -9.16
CA LYS A 97 9.65 -5.12 -10.52
C LYS A 97 8.19 -5.58 -10.53
N GLU A 98 7.77 -6.34 -9.53
CA GLU A 98 6.37 -6.78 -9.38
C GLU A 98 5.45 -5.64 -8.89
N MET A 99 6.00 -4.61 -8.24
CA MET A 99 5.28 -3.41 -7.79
C MET A 99 5.09 -2.35 -8.87
N ILE A 100 5.77 -2.43 -10.02
CA ILE A 100 5.60 -1.47 -11.12
C ILE A 100 4.16 -1.59 -11.67
N PRO A 101 3.37 -0.51 -11.72
CA PRO A 101 2.03 -0.53 -12.26
C PRO A 101 2.05 -0.84 -13.75
N LYS A 102 1.17 -1.73 -14.19
CA LYS A 102 0.99 -2.15 -15.57
C LYS A 102 -0.39 -1.75 -16.05
N PHE A 103 -0.61 -1.73 -17.36
CA PHE A 103 -1.94 -1.47 -17.92
C PHE A 103 -3.02 -2.46 -17.43
N LYS A 104 -2.60 -3.68 -17.06
CA LYS A 104 -3.48 -4.65 -16.40
C LYS A 104 -4.04 -4.13 -15.07
N ASP A 105 -3.27 -3.37 -14.28
CA ASP A 105 -3.73 -2.85 -12.99
C ASP A 105 -4.89 -1.85 -13.17
N LEU A 106 -4.87 -1.02 -14.23
CA LEU A 106 -5.99 -0.15 -14.58
C LEU A 106 -7.23 -0.95 -14.99
N LYS A 107 -7.06 -2.02 -15.78
CA LYS A 107 -8.16 -2.93 -16.13
C LYS A 107 -8.73 -3.62 -14.89
N ASP A 108 -7.86 -4.05 -13.98
CA ASP A 108 -8.26 -4.73 -12.74
C ASP A 108 -9.02 -3.76 -11.82
N ALA A 109 -8.57 -2.50 -11.70
CA ALA A 109 -9.26 -1.43 -10.97
C ALA A 109 -10.66 -1.15 -11.54
N PHE A 110 -10.79 -1.05 -12.86
CA PHE A 110 -12.08 -0.89 -13.52
C PHE A 110 -12.99 -2.11 -13.28
N LYS A 111 -12.44 -3.33 -13.45
CA LYS A 111 -13.19 -4.57 -13.28
C LYS A 111 -13.71 -4.73 -11.85
N ILE A 112 -12.88 -4.46 -10.84
CA ILE A 112 -13.29 -4.58 -9.44
C ILE A 112 -14.33 -3.53 -9.06
N PHE A 113 -14.21 -2.30 -9.57
CA PHE A 113 -15.18 -1.24 -9.33
C PHE A 113 -16.58 -1.66 -9.81
N TRP A 114 -16.69 -2.15 -11.05
CA TRP A 114 -17.97 -2.61 -11.59
C TRP A 114 -18.48 -3.89 -10.92
N HIS A 115 -17.56 -4.78 -10.54
CA HIS A 115 -17.89 -5.98 -9.78
C HIS A 115 -18.55 -5.60 -8.43
N HIS A 116 -17.93 -4.70 -7.65
CA HIS A 116 -18.41 -4.28 -6.33
C HIS A 116 -19.67 -3.43 -6.39
N THR A 117 -19.75 -2.45 -7.31
CA THR A 117 -20.96 -1.65 -7.50
C THR A 117 -22.14 -2.51 -7.94
N GLY A 118 -21.87 -3.59 -8.70
CA GLY A 118 -22.89 -4.54 -9.14
C GLY A 118 -23.95 -3.94 -10.08
N LEU A 119 -23.71 -2.75 -10.61
CA LEU A 119 -24.68 -2.00 -11.39
C LEU A 119 -25.09 -2.75 -12.66
N THR A 120 -24.14 -3.34 -13.38
CA THR A 120 -24.43 -4.12 -14.60
C THR A 120 -25.25 -5.37 -14.31
N ARG A 121 -24.95 -6.07 -13.20
CA ARG A 121 -25.73 -7.22 -12.71
C ARG A 121 -27.13 -6.81 -12.24
N PHE A 122 -27.26 -5.65 -11.62
CA PHE A 122 -28.56 -5.08 -11.24
C PHE A 122 -29.42 -4.78 -12.47
N LEU A 123 -28.87 -4.09 -13.47
CA LEU A 123 -29.57 -3.77 -14.72
C LEU A 123 -30.01 -5.04 -15.46
N TYR A 124 -29.13 -6.04 -15.57
CA TYR A 124 -29.43 -7.33 -16.17
C TYR A 124 -30.60 -8.04 -15.46
N ARG A 125 -30.59 -8.10 -14.12
CA ARG A 125 -31.66 -8.69 -13.31
C ARG A 125 -32.99 -7.96 -13.44
N ARG A 126 -32.97 -6.63 -13.66
CA ARG A 126 -34.17 -5.81 -13.92
C ARG A 126 -34.69 -5.91 -15.36
N GLY A 127 -34.01 -6.67 -16.24
CA GLY A 127 -34.40 -6.84 -17.63
C GLY A 127 -33.94 -5.70 -18.56
N ILE A 128 -33.28 -4.67 -18.02
CA ILE A 128 -32.74 -3.54 -18.79
C ILE A 128 -31.50 -4.02 -19.57
N LEU A 129 -31.48 -3.80 -20.88
CA LEU A 129 -30.39 -4.22 -21.77
C LEU A 129 -30.05 -5.72 -21.68
N LYS A 130 -31.03 -6.57 -21.33
CA LYS A 130 -30.82 -8.01 -21.11
C LYS A 130 -30.16 -8.71 -22.30
N LYS A 131 -30.62 -8.41 -23.53
CA LYS A 131 -30.05 -8.98 -24.76
C LYS A 131 -28.58 -8.61 -24.93
N PHE A 132 -28.22 -7.35 -24.65
CA PHE A 132 -26.83 -6.88 -24.78
C PHE A 132 -25.89 -7.62 -23.82
N PHE A 133 -26.25 -7.72 -22.54
CA PHE A 133 -25.43 -8.41 -21.54
C PHE A 133 -25.38 -9.93 -21.75
N ALA A 134 -26.46 -10.53 -22.25
CA ALA A 134 -26.47 -11.93 -22.63
C ALA A 134 -25.52 -12.22 -23.81
N SER A 135 -25.46 -11.32 -24.80
CA SER A 135 -24.52 -11.41 -25.91
C SER A 135 -23.08 -11.03 -25.53
N HIS A 136 -22.90 -10.22 -24.48
CA HIS A 136 -21.57 -9.79 -24.02
C HIS A 136 -21.37 -9.99 -22.52
N PRO A 137 -21.20 -11.25 -22.06
CA PRO A 137 -21.11 -11.59 -20.63
C PRO A 137 -19.93 -10.93 -19.90
N TYR A 138 -18.89 -10.51 -20.64
CA TYR A 138 -17.75 -9.79 -20.08
C TYR A 138 -18.16 -8.54 -19.28
N TRP A 139 -19.18 -7.81 -19.75
CA TRP A 139 -19.66 -6.58 -19.11
C TRP A 139 -20.56 -6.83 -17.89
N LEU A 140 -20.86 -8.08 -17.56
CA LEU A 140 -21.53 -8.42 -16.29
C LEU A 140 -20.56 -8.38 -15.10
N PHE A 141 -19.25 -8.46 -15.34
CA PHE A 141 -18.21 -8.42 -14.30
C PHE A 141 -18.49 -9.41 -13.15
N GLU A 142 -18.95 -10.63 -13.48
CA GLU A 142 -19.39 -11.59 -12.46
C GLU A 142 -18.25 -12.07 -11.56
N LYS A 143 -17.06 -12.24 -12.14
CA LYS A 143 -15.88 -12.73 -11.43
C LYS A 143 -14.93 -11.58 -11.11
N PRO A 144 -14.34 -11.53 -9.91
CA PRO A 144 -13.31 -10.56 -9.57
C PRO A 144 -12.08 -10.69 -10.52
N PRO A 145 -11.23 -9.66 -10.61
CA PRO A 145 -9.94 -9.78 -11.27
C PRO A 145 -9.05 -10.80 -10.55
N LYS A 146 -8.19 -11.50 -11.31
CA LYS A 146 -7.15 -12.37 -10.76
C LYS A 146 -5.86 -11.56 -10.60
N TYR A 147 -5.25 -11.66 -9.44
CA TYR A 147 -4.02 -10.93 -9.09
C TYR A 147 -2.78 -11.81 -9.13
N GLY A 148 -1.64 -11.19 -9.47
CA GLY A 148 -0.31 -11.79 -9.37
C GLY A 148 0.24 -11.65 -7.97
N ARG A 149 1.58 -11.52 -7.88
CA ARG A 149 2.24 -11.34 -6.59
C ARG A 149 1.60 -10.20 -5.83
N TYR A 150 1.56 -8.98 -6.37
CA TYR A 150 0.83 -7.87 -5.77
C TYR A 150 -0.44 -7.55 -6.54
N ASN A 151 -1.53 -7.25 -5.83
CA ASN A 151 -2.76 -6.71 -6.42
C ASN A 151 -2.61 -5.20 -6.71
N PHE A 152 -3.54 -4.62 -7.46
CA PHE A 152 -3.42 -3.21 -7.85
C PHE A 152 -3.52 -2.25 -6.65
N ILE A 153 -4.23 -2.63 -5.59
CA ILE A 153 -4.40 -1.82 -4.37
C ILE A 153 -3.06 -1.73 -3.63
N GLU A 154 -2.39 -2.86 -3.42
CA GLU A 154 -1.05 -2.92 -2.80
C GLU A 154 -0.04 -2.07 -3.58
N LYS A 155 -0.06 -2.16 -4.91
CA LYS A 155 0.81 -1.33 -5.77
C LYS A 155 0.47 0.15 -5.65
N PHE A 156 -0.82 0.50 -5.69
CA PHE A 156 -1.27 1.87 -5.57
C PHE A 156 -0.83 2.47 -4.23
N GLU A 157 -1.02 1.75 -3.12
CA GLU A 157 -0.58 2.18 -1.79
C GLU A 157 0.94 2.35 -1.73
N TYR A 158 1.72 1.42 -2.27
CA TYR A 158 3.18 1.52 -2.33
C TYR A 158 3.64 2.80 -3.03
N TRP A 159 3.09 3.09 -4.21
CA TRP A 159 3.44 4.27 -4.99
C TRP A 159 2.89 5.57 -4.39
N ALA A 160 1.70 5.53 -3.80
CA ALA A 160 1.13 6.68 -3.10
C ALA A 160 2.01 7.08 -1.91
N VAL A 161 2.46 6.12 -1.10
CA VAL A 161 3.39 6.39 0.01
C VAL A 161 4.75 6.87 -0.51
N GLY A 162 5.27 6.28 -1.59
CA GLY A 162 6.53 6.72 -2.20
C GLY A 162 6.45 8.18 -2.68
N TRP A 163 5.41 8.54 -3.42
CA TRP A 163 5.17 9.90 -3.89
C TRP A 163 4.94 10.89 -2.74
N GLY A 164 4.02 10.55 -1.83
CA GLY A 164 3.73 11.37 -0.66
C GLY A 164 4.97 11.62 0.18
N SER A 165 5.85 10.62 0.34
CA SER A 165 7.13 10.79 1.03
C SER A 165 8.02 11.84 0.37
N VAL A 166 8.12 11.86 -0.97
CA VAL A 166 8.90 12.88 -1.69
C VAL A 166 8.33 14.28 -1.43
N VAL A 167 7.01 14.45 -1.53
CA VAL A 167 6.34 15.73 -1.28
C VAL A 167 6.59 16.19 0.16
N MET A 168 6.41 15.30 1.14
CA MET A 168 6.58 15.59 2.57
C MET A 168 8.03 15.94 2.93
N ILE A 169 9.01 15.25 2.34
CA ILE A 169 10.44 15.51 2.58
C ILE A 169 10.84 16.87 2.01
N ILE A 170 10.47 17.16 0.76
CA ILE A 170 10.84 18.41 0.10
C ILE A 170 10.21 19.61 0.82
N SER A 171 8.89 19.56 1.02
CA SER A 171 8.17 20.63 1.72
C SER A 171 8.66 20.81 3.16
N GLY A 172 8.83 19.71 3.90
CA GLY A 172 9.31 19.73 5.28
C GLY A 172 10.74 20.27 5.41
N PHE A 173 11.63 19.98 4.45
CA PHE A 173 12.99 20.51 4.43
C PHE A 173 13.01 22.04 4.30
N PHE A 174 12.24 22.60 3.36
CA PHE A 174 12.15 24.06 3.20
C PHE A 174 11.41 24.76 4.34
N MET A 175 10.45 24.08 4.98
CA MET A 175 9.81 24.57 6.21
C MET A 175 10.74 24.52 7.42
N TRP A 176 11.67 23.56 7.49
CA TRP A 176 12.64 23.47 8.59
C TRP A 176 13.59 24.67 8.55
N ASN A 177 14.10 25.05 7.38
CA ASN A 177 15.00 26.19 7.22
C ASN A 177 14.37 27.30 6.36
N VAL A 178 13.57 28.15 7.01
CA VAL A 178 12.83 29.24 6.35
C VAL A 178 13.79 30.25 5.70
N GLU A 179 14.90 30.61 6.36
CA GLU A 179 15.88 31.56 5.79
C GLU A 179 16.49 31.05 4.49
N PHE A 180 16.88 29.76 4.45
CA PHE A 180 17.35 29.12 3.23
C PHE A 180 16.26 29.01 2.16
N SER A 181 15.02 28.73 2.56
CA SER A 181 13.89 28.72 1.62
C SER A 181 13.67 30.09 0.99
N LEU A 182 13.74 31.17 1.76
CA LEU A 182 13.50 32.54 1.29
C LEU A 182 14.69 33.15 0.55
N SER A 183 15.90 32.62 0.73
CA SER A 183 17.05 33.00 -0.09
C SER A 183 17.00 32.39 -1.49
N LEU A 184 16.35 31.24 -1.66
CA LEU A 184 16.17 30.58 -2.95
C LEU A 184 14.86 30.97 -3.64
N PHE A 185 13.79 31.18 -2.87
CA PHE A 185 12.44 31.35 -3.40
C PHE A 185 11.73 32.57 -2.79
N PRO A 186 10.81 33.20 -3.54
CA PRO A 186 9.93 34.23 -2.99
C PRO A 186 8.95 33.64 -1.96
N LEU A 187 8.43 34.49 -1.08
CA LEU A 187 7.54 34.11 0.03
C LEU A 187 6.36 33.22 -0.41
N TRP A 188 5.73 33.52 -1.55
CA TRP A 188 4.58 32.74 -2.03
C TRP A 188 4.91 31.28 -2.34
N VAL A 189 6.17 30.97 -2.71
CA VAL A 189 6.61 29.58 -2.89
C VAL A 189 6.80 28.89 -1.54
N HIS A 190 7.32 29.60 -0.54
CA HIS A 190 7.42 29.08 0.82
C HIS A 190 6.04 28.74 1.39
N ASP A 191 5.05 29.62 1.16
CA ASP A 191 3.66 29.38 1.54
C ASP A 191 3.09 28.14 0.85
N ILE A 192 3.46 27.88 -0.41
CA ILE A 192 3.09 26.63 -1.09
C ILE A 192 3.67 25.40 -0.38
N PHE A 193 4.92 25.43 0.12
CA PHE A 193 5.46 24.31 0.89
C PHE A 193 4.65 24.03 2.15
N ILE A 194 4.26 25.08 2.88
CA ILE A 194 3.41 24.95 4.08
C ILE A 194 2.06 24.31 3.72
N ILE A 195 1.42 24.80 2.65
CA ILE A 195 0.14 24.31 2.16
C ILE A 195 0.24 22.84 1.72
N LEU A 196 1.23 22.50 0.89
CA LEU A 196 1.42 21.14 0.40
C LEU A 196 1.72 20.17 1.54
N HIS A 197 2.61 20.54 2.47
CA HIS A 197 2.92 19.70 3.61
C HIS A 197 1.69 19.41 4.48
N GLY A 198 0.90 20.46 4.75
CA GLY A 198 -0.32 20.34 5.56
C GLY A 198 -1.38 19.47 4.91
N TYR A 199 -1.71 19.71 3.63
CA TYR A 199 -2.74 18.95 2.92
C TYR A 199 -2.31 17.51 2.62
N GLU A 200 -1.05 17.30 2.25
CA GLU A 200 -0.52 15.95 2.03
C GLU A 200 -0.51 15.15 3.34
N ALA A 201 -0.22 15.77 4.48
CA ALA A 201 -0.33 15.11 5.78
C ALA A 201 -1.77 14.64 6.09
N ILE A 202 -2.77 15.48 5.79
CA ILE A 202 -4.19 15.09 5.95
C ILE A 202 -4.55 13.96 4.99
N LEU A 203 -4.15 14.06 3.71
CA LEU A 203 -4.41 13.04 2.71
C LEU A 203 -3.78 11.71 3.11
N ALA A 204 -2.51 11.71 3.52
CA ALA A 204 -1.80 10.53 3.98
C ALA A 204 -2.45 9.93 5.24
N PHE A 205 -2.84 10.76 6.21
CA PHE A 205 -3.56 10.30 7.40
C PHE A 205 -4.87 9.59 7.03
N LEU A 206 -5.70 10.21 6.19
CA LEU A 206 -6.99 9.66 5.77
C LEU A 206 -6.83 8.40 4.92
N ALA A 207 -5.87 8.40 3.99
CA ALA A 207 -5.54 7.24 3.18
C ALA A 207 -5.09 6.06 4.06
N VAL A 208 -4.25 6.29 5.07
CA VAL A 208 -3.83 5.21 5.94
C VAL A 208 -4.98 4.72 6.83
N ILE A 209 -5.70 5.62 7.51
CA ILE A 209 -6.71 5.22 8.51
C ILE A 209 -7.98 4.65 7.89
N ILE A 210 -8.39 5.10 6.71
CA ILE A 210 -9.60 4.63 6.04
C ILE A 210 -9.25 3.51 5.05
N TRP A 211 -8.36 3.80 4.11
CA TRP A 211 -8.13 2.92 2.98
C TRP A 211 -7.18 1.77 3.32
N HIS A 212 -5.99 2.06 3.85
CA HIS A 212 -5.01 1.02 4.18
C HIS A 212 -5.50 0.12 5.34
N MET A 213 -6.03 0.70 6.42
CA MET A 213 -6.60 -0.09 7.52
C MET A 213 -7.74 -1.00 7.07
N TYR A 214 -8.60 -0.53 6.17
CA TYR A 214 -9.65 -1.39 5.62
C TYR A 214 -9.06 -2.57 4.85
N ASN A 215 -8.18 -2.31 3.88
CA ASN A 215 -7.68 -3.37 2.99
C ASN A 215 -6.81 -4.40 3.72
N VAL A 216 -6.03 -3.98 4.72
CA VAL A 216 -5.07 -4.87 5.40
C VAL A 216 -5.62 -5.47 6.70
N HIS A 217 -6.49 -4.75 7.42
CA HIS A 217 -7.00 -5.18 8.72
C HIS A 217 -8.48 -5.58 8.66
N LEU A 218 -9.35 -4.74 8.11
CA LEU A 218 -10.80 -4.90 8.25
C LEU A 218 -11.48 -5.66 7.10
N ASN A 219 -10.76 -5.98 6.02
CA ASN A 219 -11.30 -6.74 4.90
C ASN A 219 -11.75 -8.14 5.37
N PRO A 220 -13.00 -8.57 5.07
CA PRO A 220 -13.49 -9.90 5.42
C PRO A 220 -12.60 -11.07 5.02
N GLU A 221 -11.83 -10.94 3.93
CA GLU A 221 -10.93 -11.99 3.44
C GLU A 221 -9.70 -12.20 4.33
N SER A 222 -9.32 -11.19 5.12
CA SER A 222 -8.13 -11.21 5.98
C SER A 222 -8.43 -10.79 7.42
N PHE A 223 -9.69 -10.76 7.84
CA PHE A 223 -10.09 -10.32 9.19
C PHE A 223 -9.52 -11.26 10.27
N PRO A 224 -9.02 -10.75 11.42
CA PRO A 224 -8.99 -9.34 11.85
C PRO A 224 -7.79 -8.53 11.31
N MET A 225 -6.84 -9.19 10.66
CA MET A 225 -5.78 -8.58 9.85
C MET A 225 -4.92 -9.61 9.13
N SER A 226 -4.30 -9.19 8.03
CA SER A 226 -3.22 -9.95 7.40
C SER A 226 -2.06 -10.17 8.38
N LYS A 227 -1.56 -11.40 8.48
CA LYS A 227 -0.42 -11.74 9.34
C LYS A 227 0.93 -11.46 8.68
N ILE A 228 0.93 -11.10 7.38
CA ILE A 228 2.13 -10.93 6.57
C ILE A 228 3.05 -9.85 7.14
N TRP A 229 2.52 -8.71 7.59
CA TRP A 229 3.34 -7.62 8.14
C TRP A 229 3.97 -7.98 9.50
N LEU A 230 3.41 -8.95 10.24
CA LEU A 230 3.96 -9.45 11.50
C LEU A 230 5.01 -10.55 11.30
N ASN A 231 4.64 -11.63 10.62
CA ASN A 231 5.43 -12.86 10.54
C ASN A 231 6.02 -13.12 9.16
N GLY A 232 5.63 -12.33 8.16
CA GLY A 232 6.19 -12.37 6.81
C GLY A 232 5.73 -13.54 5.95
N LYS A 233 4.71 -14.28 6.38
CA LYS A 233 4.33 -15.56 5.78
C LYS A 233 2.91 -15.49 5.23
N ILE A 234 2.66 -16.23 4.15
CA ILE A 234 1.34 -16.45 3.55
C ILE A 234 1.13 -17.96 3.38
N THR A 235 -0.08 -18.43 3.68
CA THR A 235 -0.46 -19.85 3.51
C THR A 235 -0.84 -20.16 2.07
N GLY A 236 -0.77 -21.43 1.67
CA GLY A 236 -1.18 -21.89 0.34
C GLY A 236 -2.65 -21.58 0.05
N LYS A 237 -3.51 -21.65 1.09
CA LYS A 237 -4.92 -21.26 1.00
C LYS A 237 -5.06 -19.77 0.64
N GLU A 238 -4.41 -18.88 1.41
CA GLU A 238 -4.44 -17.43 1.17
C GLU A 238 -3.84 -17.08 -0.19
N LEU A 239 -2.76 -17.75 -0.58
CA LEU A 239 -2.12 -17.57 -1.88
C LEU A 239 -3.10 -17.91 -3.03
N ARG A 240 -3.83 -19.02 -2.92
CA ARG A 240 -4.82 -19.45 -3.92
C ARG A 240 -5.99 -18.49 -4.04
N THR A 241 -6.46 -17.92 -2.94
CA THR A 241 -7.63 -17.03 -2.92
C THR A 241 -7.27 -15.58 -3.28
N LEU A 242 -6.22 -15.04 -2.67
CA LEU A 242 -5.84 -13.62 -2.79
C LEU A 242 -4.92 -13.34 -3.98
N HIS A 243 -4.07 -14.31 -4.36
CA HIS A 243 -3.07 -14.17 -5.43
C HIS A 243 -3.10 -15.31 -6.45
N PRO A 244 -4.24 -15.55 -7.16
CA PRO A 244 -4.41 -16.73 -8.01
C PRO A 244 -3.37 -16.85 -9.14
N LEU A 245 -2.92 -15.73 -9.73
CA LEU A 245 -1.91 -15.80 -10.81
C LEU A 245 -0.51 -16.10 -10.26
N GLU A 246 -0.22 -15.75 -9.01
CA GLU A 246 1.03 -16.19 -8.35
C GLU A 246 0.98 -17.69 -8.05
N TYR A 247 -0.17 -18.18 -7.59
CA TYR A 247 -0.42 -19.61 -7.41
C TYR A 247 -0.20 -20.40 -8.71
N GLU A 248 -0.84 -19.98 -9.80
CA GLU A 248 -0.73 -20.61 -11.13
C GLU A 248 0.74 -20.63 -11.60
N LYS A 249 1.47 -19.51 -11.43
CA LYS A 249 2.89 -19.41 -11.79
C LYS A 249 3.78 -20.38 -11.00
N ILE A 250 3.52 -20.57 -9.70
CA ILE A 250 4.30 -21.51 -8.87
C ILE A 250 4.01 -22.95 -9.29
N LEU A 251 2.75 -23.26 -9.59
CA LEU A 251 2.35 -24.58 -10.08
C LEU A 251 3.06 -24.92 -11.39
N GLU A 252 3.04 -24.00 -12.37
CA GLU A 252 3.75 -24.17 -13.64
C GLU A 252 5.25 -24.41 -13.44
N ASN A 253 5.88 -23.68 -12.50
CA ASN A 253 7.30 -23.85 -12.21
C ASN A 253 7.61 -25.24 -11.60
N ARG A 254 6.73 -25.77 -10.73
CA ARG A 254 6.88 -27.12 -10.18
C ARG A 254 6.80 -28.19 -11.27
N MET A 255 5.84 -28.05 -12.19
CA MET A 255 5.66 -28.98 -13.30
C MET A 255 6.86 -28.96 -14.25
N LYS A 256 7.39 -27.76 -14.57
CA LYS A 256 8.59 -27.61 -15.40
C LYS A 256 9.83 -28.23 -14.75
N ALA A 257 10.01 -28.05 -13.45
CA ALA A 257 11.13 -28.63 -12.71
C ALA A 257 11.10 -30.17 -12.70
N ASP A 258 9.92 -30.77 -12.50
CA ASP A 258 9.75 -32.23 -12.56
C ASP A 258 10.00 -32.78 -13.97
N GLN A 259 9.56 -32.06 -15.01
CA GLN A 259 9.85 -32.42 -16.40
C GLN A 259 11.34 -32.33 -16.74
N SER A 260 12.09 -31.37 -16.20
CA SER A 260 13.54 -31.31 -16.39
C SER A 260 14.25 -32.46 -15.68
N SER A 261 13.85 -32.78 -14.44
CA SER A 261 14.43 -33.90 -13.68
C SER A 261 14.16 -35.28 -14.30
N GLN A 262 13.11 -35.42 -15.10
CA GLN A 262 12.80 -36.67 -15.80
C GLN A 262 13.52 -36.82 -17.16
N ARG A 263 14.14 -35.75 -17.67
CA ARG A 263 14.86 -35.74 -18.95
C ARG A 263 16.38 -35.88 -18.80
N GLU A 264 16.89 -35.70 -17.58
CA GLU A 264 18.27 -35.99 -17.18
C GLU A 264 18.40 -37.43 -16.69
#